data_AF-A0A6G2DB07-F1
#
_entry.id   AF-A0A6G2DB07-F1
#
_cell.length_a   1.000
_cell.length_b   1.000
_cell.length_c   1.000
_cell.angle_alpha   90.00
_cell.angle_beta   90.00
_cell.angle_gamma   90.00
#
_symmetry.space_group_name_H-M   'P 1'
#
loop_
_entity.id
_entity.type
_entity.pdbx_description
1 polymer ?
#
loop_
_entity_poly.entity_id
_entity_poly.type
_entity_poly.pdbx_seq_one_letter_code
_entity_poly.pdbx_strand_id
1 'polypeptide(L)'
;MDKLIIFIEKGKPFFEKLSRNIYLRAIKDGFISSMPAVLFSSIFILIAAVPNIFGFKWSDEQLAFILKPYNYSMGILALLVAGTTAKSLTDSVNTRSME
;
A
#
# COMPACT_ATOMS: atom_id res chain seq x y z
N MET A 1 32.18 5.37 4.89
CA MET A 1 31.03 5.16 3.99
C MET A 1 31.15 3.85 3.23
N ASP A 2 32.34 3.44 2.79
CA ASP A 2 32.53 2.24 1.97
C ASP A 2 32.21 0.91 2.67
N LYS A 3 32.46 0.80 3.98
CA LYS A 3 32.12 -0.42 4.74
C LYS A 3 30.62 -0.70 4.81
N LEU A 4 29.79 0.35 4.86
CA LEU A 4 28.33 0.22 4.84
C LEU A 4 27.84 -0.19 3.46
N ILE A 5 28.44 0.36 2.41
CA ILE A 5 28.13 0.02 1.01
C ILE A 5 28.47 -1.44 0.72
N ILE A 6 29.67 -1.89 1.10
CA ILE A 6 30.10 -3.30 0.93
C ILE A 6 29.20 -4.27 1.72
N PHE A 7 28.72 -3.87 2.89
CA PHE A 7 27.79 -4.67 3.70
C PHE A 7 26.41 -4.81 3.02
N ILE A 8 25.88 -3.71 2.45
CA ILE A 8 24.63 -3.72 1.69
C ILE A 8 24.77 -4.52 0.39
N GLU A 9 25.90 -4.39 -0.32
CA GLU A 9 26.19 -5.15 -1.55
C GLU A 9 26.26 -6.66 -1.30
N LYS A 10 26.83 -7.10 -0.17
CA LYS A 10 26.80 -8.50 0.24
C LYS A 10 25.37 -9.02 0.50
N GLY A 11 24.47 -8.16 0.95
CA GLY A 11 23.05 -8.50 1.16
C GLY A 11 22.22 -8.49 -0.12
N LYS A 12 22.64 -7.77 -1.15
CA LYS A 12 21.95 -7.64 -2.45
C LYS A 12 21.49 -8.97 -3.07
N PRO A 13 22.34 -10.01 -3.21
CA PRO A 13 21.91 -11.30 -3.77
C PRO A 13 20.84 -12.01 -2.92
N PHE A 14 20.84 -11.79 -1.60
CA PHE A 14 19.78 -12.31 -0.72
C PHE A 14 18.46 -11.60 -0.97
N PHE A 15 18.45 -10.26 -1.05
CA PHE A 15 17.25 -9.48 -1.37
C PHE A 15 16.70 -9.78 -2.76
N GLU A 16 17.57 -10.02 -3.75
CA GLU A 16 17.13 -10.42 -5.09
C GLU A 16 16.46 -11.79 -5.08
N LYS A 17 17.04 -12.78 -4.37
CA LYS A 17 16.43 -14.10 -4.23
C LYS A 17 15.12 -14.06 -3.46
N LEU A 18 15.06 -13.23 -2.42
CA LEU A 18 13.86 -13.02 -1.61
C LEU A 18 12.75 -12.32 -2.42
N SER A 19 13.09 -11.29 -3.18
CA SER A 19 12.17 -10.54 -4.06
C SER A 19 11.62 -11.40 -5.20
N ARG A 20 12.42 -12.35 -5.72
CA ARG A 20 11.97 -13.34 -6.71
C ARG A 20 10.97 -14.37 -6.17
N ASN A 21 10.71 -14.40 -4.86
CA ASN A 21 9.70 -15.29 -4.29
C ASN A 21 8.29 -14.84 -4.72
N ILE A 22 7.52 -15.78 -5.28
CA ILE A 22 6.15 -15.54 -5.76
C ILE A 22 5.21 -15.00 -4.68
N TYR A 23 5.39 -15.41 -3.41
CA TYR A 23 4.52 -14.97 -2.32
C TYR A 23 4.76 -13.49 -1.99
N LEU A 24 6.03 -13.08 -1.86
CA LEU A 24 6.38 -11.70 -1.58
C LEU A 24 6.05 -10.78 -2.75
N ARG A 25 6.26 -11.27 -3.98
CA ARG A 25 5.84 -10.57 -5.19
C ARG A 25 4.33 -10.39 -5.23
N ALA A 26 3.54 -11.42 -4.95
CA ALA A 26 2.07 -11.33 -4.97
C ALA A 26 1.51 -10.38 -3.91
N ILE A 27 2.11 -10.34 -2.71
CA ILE A 27 1.74 -9.38 -1.66
C ILE A 27 2.04 -7.95 -2.15
N LYS A 28 3.24 -7.72 -2.68
CA LYS A 28 3.64 -6.41 -3.21
C LYS A 28 2.73 -5.97 -4.36
N ASP A 29 2.51 -6.83 -5.35
CA ASP A 29 1.69 -6.54 -6.53
C ASP A 29 0.20 -6.35 -6.16
N GLY A 30 -0.29 -7.12 -5.19
CA GLY A 30 -1.63 -6.96 -4.64
C GLY A 30 -1.83 -5.63 -3.93
N PHE A 31 -0.86 -5.23 -3.09
CA PHE A 31 -0.90 -3.92 -2.43
C PHE A 31 -0.81 -2.76 -3.43
N ILE A 32 0.06 -2.87 -4.44
CA ILE A 32 0.19 -1.87 -5.51
C ILE A 32 -1.15 -1.67 -6.24
N SER A 33 -1.88 -2.76 -6.48
CA SER A 33 -3.19 -2.73 -7.13
C SER A 33 -4.26 -1.98 -6.31
N SER A 34 -4.12 -1.92 -4.99
CA SER A 34 -5.01 -1.18 -4.10
C SER A 34 -4.59 0.29 -3.87
N MET A 35 -3.43 0.73 -4.40
CA MET A 35 -2.97 2.11 -4.24
C MET A 35 -3.99 3.17 -4.68
N PRO A 36 -4.74 3.01 -5.78
CA PRO A 36 -5.72 4.03 -6.19
C PRO A 36 -6.77 4.30 -5.11
N ALA A 37 -7.24 3.26 -4.41
CA ALA A 37 -8.19 3.40 -3.30
C ALA A 37 -7.57 4.13 -2.10
N VAL A 38 -6.31 3.82 -1.79
CA VAL A 38 -5.54 4.51 -0.74
C VAL A 38 -5.35 5.99 -1.09
N LEU A 39 -4.91 6.30 -2.31
CA LEU A 39 -4.71 7.67 -2.77
C LEU A 39 -6.01 8.49 -2.75
N PHE A 40 -7.13 7.88 -3.15
CA PHE A 40 -8.45 8.50 -3.05
C PHE A 40 -8.80 8.86 -1.61
N SER A 41 -8.58 7.94 -0.66
CA SER A 41 -8.82 8.18 0.77
C SER A 41 -7.92 9.28 1.35
N SER A 42 -6.67 9.39 0.87
CA SER A 42 -5.69 10.38 1.33
C SER A 42 -6.09 11.82 1.01
N ILE A 43 -6.92 12.05 -0.01
CA ILE A 43 -7.41 13.40 -0.33
C ILE A 43 -8.29 13.93 0.81
N PHE A 44 -9.16 13.08 1.37
CA PHE A 44 -10.07 13.46 2.45
C PHE A 44 -9.31 13.81 3.74
N ILE A 45 -8.29 13.03 4.08
CA ILE A 45 -7.48 13.35 5.27
C ILE A 45 -6.67 14.63 5.09
N LEU A 46 -6.23 14.92 3.85
CA LEU A 46 -5.53 16.14 3.52
C LEU A 46 -6.45 17.37 3.66
N ILE A 47 -7.71 17.26 3.21
CA ILE A 47 -8.73 18.31 3.41
C ILE A 47 -9.04 18.50 4.91
N ALA A 48 -9.06 17.43 5.70
CA ALA A 48 -9.27 17.52 7.15
C ALA A 48 -8.09 18.19 7.88
N ALA A 49 -6.85 17.86 7.49
CA ALA A 49 -5.65 18.22 8.24
C ALA A 49 -4.99 19.54 7.80
N VAL A 50 -5.01 19.89 6.51
CA VAL A 50 -4.33 21.08 5.97
C VAL A 50 -4.87 22.39 6.55
N PRO A 51 -6.20 22.61 6.68
CA PRO A 51 -6.74 23.85 7.24
C PRO A 51 -6.31 24.12 8.69
N ASN A 52 -6.02 23.07 9.47
CA ASN A 52 -5.54 23.23 10.85
C ASN A 52 -4.21 23.98 10.93
N ILE A 53 -3.36 23.87 9.90
CA ILE A 53 -2.07 24.56 9.83
C ILE A 53 -2.27 26.08 9.64
N PHE A 54 -3.36 26.48 8.98
CA PHE A 54 -3.73 27.88 8.76
C PHE A 54 -4.58 28.47 9.89
N GLY A 55 -4.75 27.75 11.01
CA GLY A 55 -5.54 28.20 12.16
C GLY A 55 -7.05 27.99 12.00
N PHE A 56 -7.51 27.35 10.92
CA PHE A 56 -8.91 26.98 10.73
C PHE A 56 -9.17 25.60 11.31
N LYS A 57 -10.04 25.50 12.32
CA LYS A 57 -10.46 24.23 12.92
C LYS A 57 -11.88 23.91 12.46
N TRP A 58 -12.04 22.73 11.86
CA TRP A 58 -13.35 22.16 11.57
C TRP A 58 -14.12 21.89 12.86
N SER A 59 -15.45 22.01 12.84
CA SER A 59 -16.28 21.47 13.93
C SER A 59 -16.26 19.94 13.91
N ASP A 60 -16.59 19.30 15.04
CA ASP A 60 -16.58 17.84 15.15
C ASP A 60 -17.50 17.16 14.11
N GLU A 61 -18.64 17.77 13.80
CA GLU A 61 -19.56 17.28 12.75
C GLU A 61 -18.96 17.36 11.35
N GLN A 62 -18.27 18.46 11.02
CA GLN A 62 -17.63 18.65 9.73
C GLN A 62 -16.45 17.69 9.57
N LEU A 63 -15.65 17.52 10.62
CA LEU A 63 -14.54 16.57 10.63
C LEU A 63 -15.04 15.13 10.45
N ALA A 64 -16.10 14.75 11.17
CA ALA A 64 -16.70 13.42 11.06
C ALA A 64 -17.27 13.16 9.66
N PHE A 65 -17.85 14.18 9.01
CA PHE A 65 -18.33 14.07 7.63
C PHE A 65 -17.19 13.89 6.63
N ILE A 66 -16.09 14.65 6.76
CA ILE A 66 -14.91 14.56 5.89
C ILE A 66 -14.17 13.23 6.08
N LEU A 67 -14.08 12.72 7.30
CA LEU A 67 -13.38 11.46 7.60
C LEU A 67 -14.21 10.21 7.31
N LYS A 68 -15.54 10.33 7.11
CA LYS A 68 -16.42 9.19 6.81
C LYS A 68 -15.96 8.40 5.57
N PRO A 69 -15.73 9.04 4.41
CA PRO A 69 -15.21 8.37 3.22
C PRO A 69 -13.85 7.71 3.46
N TYR A 70 -12.94 8.40 4.18
CA TYR A 70 -11.63 7.84 4.54
C TYR A 70 -11.78 6.53 5.34
N ASN A 71 -12.60 6.55 6.39
CA ASN A 71 -12.83 5.39 7.25
C ASN A 71 -13.48 4.24 6.49
N TYR A 72 -14.42 4.52 5.58
CA TYR A 72 -15.01 3.49 4.73
C TYR A 72 -14.00 2.89 3.76
N SER A 73 -13.20 3.72 3.08
CA SER A 73 -12.17 3.24 2.15
C SER A 73 -11.08 2.43 2.87
N MET A 74 -10.64 2.87 4.05
CA MET A 74 -9.65 2.15 4.85
C MET A 74 -10.22 0.87 5.47
N GLY A 75 -11.50 0.87 5.88
CA GLY A 75 -12.17 -0.31 6.42
C GLY A 75 -12.28 -1.46 5.43
N ILE A 76 -12.43 -1.17 4.13
CA ILE A 76 -12.46 -2.20 3.07
C ILE A 76 -11.07 -2.52 2.49
N LEU A 77 -10.03 -1.77 2.85
CA LEU A 77 -8.70 -1.91 2.25
C LEU A 77 -8.13 -3.32 2.42
N ALA A 78 -8.29 -3.91 3.60
CA ALA A 78 -7.79 -5.27 3.86
C ALA A 78 -8.44 -6.31 2.95
N LEU A 79 -9.73 -6.17 2.65
CA LEU A 79 -10.45 -7.05 1.73
C LEU A 79 -9.98 -6.86 0.28
N LEU A 80 -9.78 -5.61 -0.15
CA LEU A 80 -9.25 -5.30 -1.47
C LEU A 80 -7.85 -5.88 -1.66
N VAL A 81 -6.95 -5.64 -0.70
CA VAL A 81 -5.57 -6.15 -0.75
C VAL A 81 -5.54 -7.68 -0.71
N ALA A 82 -6.37 -8.31 0.12
CA ALA A 82 -6.47 -9.77 0.14
C ALA A 82 -6.93 -10.34 -1.22
N GLY A 83 -7.95 -9.73 -1.83
CA GLY A 83 -8.45 -10.14 -3.14
C GLY A 83 -7.44 -9.92 -4.27
N THR A 84 -6.78 -8.76 -4.30
CA THR A 84 -5.77 -8.46 -5.33
C THR A 84 -4.52 -9.31 -5.15
N THR A 85 -4.07 -9.57 -3.91
CA THR A 85 -2.97 -10.50 -3.64
C THR A 85 -3.31 -11.92 -4.06
N ALA A 86 -4.53 -12.40 -3.78
CA ALA A 86 -4.98 -13.73 -4.22
C ALA A 86 -4.99 -13.84 -5.75
N LYS A 87 -5.48 -12.80 -6.45
CA LYS A 87 -5.42 -12.70 -7.91
C LYS A 87 -3.97 -12.72 -8.41
N SER A 88 -3.09 -11.86 -7.89
CA SER A 88 -1.68 -11.80 -8.29
C SER A 88 -0.92 -13.10 -8.04
N LEU A 89 -1.25 -13.82 -6.96
CA LEU A 89 -0.68 -15.14 -6.68
C LEU A 89 -1.16 -16.17 -7.70
N THR A 90 -2.46 -16.19 -7.98
CA THR A 90 -3.05 -17.14 -8.94
C THR A 90 -2.51 -16.90 -10.35
N ASP A 91 -2.42 -15.64 -10.78
CA ASP A 91 -1.81 -15.23 -12.06
C ASP A 91 -0.35 -15.75 -12.13
N SER A 92 0.43 -15.57 -11.05
CA SER A 92 1.82 -16.03 -10.96
C SER A 92 1.98 -17.56 -10.99
N VAL A 93 1.04 -18.29 -10.39
CA VAL A 93 1.03 -19.77 -10.41
C VAL A 93 0.65 -20.28 -11.80
N ASN A 94 -0.35 -19.67 -12.44
CA ASN A 94 -0.85 -20.10 -13.74
C ASN A 94 0.20 -19.91 -14.85
N THR A 95 0.93 -18.78 -14.86
CA THR A 95 2.05 -18.55 -15.78
C THR A 95 3.16 -19.60 -15.62
N ARG A 96 3.40 -20.10 -14.41
CA ARG A 96 4.41 -21.15 -14.14
C ARG A 96 3.98 -22.56 -14.55
N SER A 97 2.69 -22.81 -14.69
CA SER A 97 2.19 -24.13 -15.11
C SER A 97 2.12 -24.31 -16.63
N MET A 98 2.24 -23.20 -17.37
CA MET A 98 2.26 -23.17 -18.84
C MET A 98 3.69 -23.18 -19.43
N GLU A 99 4.73 -23.17 -18.58
CA GLU A 99 6.13 -23.47 -18.93
C GLU A 99 6.45 -24.94 -18.57
#